data_AF-U6D6B6-F1
#
_entry.id   AF-U6D6B6-F1
#
_cell.length_a   1.000
_cell.length_b   1.000
_cell.length_c   1.000
_cell.angle_alpha   90.00
_cell.angle_beta   90.00
_cell.angle_gamma   90.00
#
_symmetry.space_group_name_H-M   'P 1'
#
loop_
_entity.id
_entity.type
_entity.pdbx_description
1 polymer ?
#
loop_
_entity_poly.entity_id
_entity_poly.type
_entity_poly.pdbx_seq_one_letter_code
_entity_poly.pdbx_strand_id
1 'polypeptide(L)'
;QEGVKSGTYVPIEVNVYTQEGKEITCRSYQMKNYESAPPSPQYKKVICLGAKENGLPLEYQKKLNAIEPNDYKGEVSEEIENIIKKGETKAH
;
A
#
# COMPACT_ATOMS: atom_id res chain seq x y z
N GLN A 1 12.12 0.98 10.06
CA GLN A 1 11.27 0.88 8.86
C GLN A 1 10.47 2.17 8.74
N GLU A 2 9.44 2.40 9.55
CA GLU A 2 8.54 3.57 9.46
C GLU A 2 9.11 4.97 9.82
N GLY A 3 10.43 5.14 9.95
CA GLY A 3 11.03 6.46 10.19
C GLY A 3 10.52 7.23 11.42
N VAL A 4 10.01 6.56 12.45
CA VAL A 4 9.39 7.22 13.62
C VAL A 4 10.36 8.18 14.31
N LYS A 5 11.63 7.78 14.47
CA LYS A 5 12.67 8.62 15.09
C LYS A 5 12.99 9.87 14.25
N SER A 6 12.81 9.79 12.94
CA SER A 6 13.01 10.90 12.00
C SER A 6 11.73 11.68 11.72
N GLY A 7 10.60 11.34 12.38
CA GLY A 7 9.33 12.04 12.24
C GLY A 7 8.57 11.76 10.94
N THR A 8 8.98 10.74 10.16
CA THR A 8 8.31 10.41 8.90
C THR A 8 6.88 9.95 9.14
N TYR A 9 6.68 8.99 10.04
CA TYR A 9 5.37 8.53 10.48
C TYR A 9 5.23 8.62 12.00
N VAL A 10 3.99 8.81 12.46
CA VAL A 10 3.62 8.72 13.87
C VAL A 10 2.91 7.38 14.11
N PRO A 11 3.30 6.59 15.13
CA PRO A 11 2.54 5.41 15.51
C PRO A 11 1.17 5.82 16.07
N ILE A 12 0.14 5.10 15.64
CA ILE A 12 -1.24 5.28 16.08
C ILE A 12 -1.83 3.94 16.53
N GLU A 13 -2.82 4.01 17.39
CA GLU A 13 -3.68 2.89 17.73
C GLU A 13 -5.02 3.08 17.04
N VAL A 14 -5.51 2.03 16.37
CA VAL A 14 -6.77 2.06 15.63
C VAL A 14 -7.58 0.80 15.94
N ASN A 15 -8.88 0.97 16.13
CA ASN A 15 -9.81 -0.14 16.19
C ASN A 15 -10.34 -0.40 14.77
N VAL A 16 -10.13 -1.61 14.27
CA VAL A 16 -10.59 -2.06 12.95
C VAL A 16 -11.56 -3.22 13.11
N TYR A 17 -12.40 -3.45 12.11
CA TYR A 17 -13.41 -4.50 12.14
C TYR A 17 -13.14 -5.54 11.06
N THR A 18 -13.24 -6.82 11.42
CA THR A 18 -13.24 -7.90 10.42
C THR A 18 -14.53 -7.87 9.60
N GLN A 19 -14.60 -8.67 8.52
CA GLN A 19 -15.81 -8.75 7.70
C GLN A 19 -17.02 -9.31 8.48
N GLU A 20 -16.76 -10.10 9.53
CA GLU A 20 -17.75 -10.61 10.47
C GLU A 20 -18.12 -9.61 11.57
N GLY A 21 -17.54 -8.41 11.56
CA GLY A 21 -17.82 -7.33 12.51
C GLY A 21 -17.07 -7.43 13.84
N LYS A 22 -16.06 -8.30 13.95
CA LYS A 22 -15.24 -8.39 15.17
C LYS A 22 -14.26 -7.22 15.23
N GLU A 23 -14.26 -6.49 16.34
CA GLU A 23 -13.30 -5.41 16.61
C GLU A 23 -11.91 -5.95 16.98
N ILE A 24 -10.87 -5.34 16.44
CA ILE A 24 -9.46 -5.62 16.72
C ILE A 24 -8.72 -4.29 16.89
N THR A 25 -8.04 -4.13 18.03
CA THR A 25 -7.13 -3.00 18.26
C THR A 25 -5.78 -3.29 17.63
N CYS A 26 -5.35 -2.42 16.73
CA CYS A 26 -4.13 -2.56 15.94
C CYS A 26 -3.22 -1.34 16.13
N ARG A 27 -1.91 -1.61 16.15
CA ARG A 27 -0.90 -0.56 15.93
C ARG A 27 -0.77 -0.30 14.44
N SER A 28 -0.84 0.95 14.04
CA SER A 28 -0.63 1.40 12.66
C SER A 28 0.23 2.67 12.62
N TYR A 29 0.46 3.22 11.44
CA TYR A 29 1.33 4.38 11.22
C TYR A 29 0.69 5.36 10.23
N GLN A 30 0.79 6.65 10.53
CA GLN A 30 0.26 7.71 9.67
C GLN A 30 1.20 8.93 9.66
N MET A 31 1.41 9.53 8.49
CA MET A 31 2.10 10.82 8.40
C MET A 31 1.16 11.93 8.87
N LYS A 32 1.62 12.80 9.77
CA LYS A 32 0.84 13.96 10.25
C LYS A 32 1.24 15.28 9.60
N ASN A 33 2.45 15.35 9.05
CA ASN A 33 3.00 16.55 8.42
C ASN A 33 3.61 16.14 7.08
N TYR A 34 2.84 16.26 6.00
CA TYR A 34 3.24 15.85 4.66
C TYR A 34 2.67 16.79 3.60
N GLU A 35 3.31 16.81 2.44
CA GLU A 35 2.77 17.42 1.24
C GLU A 35 2.13 16.34 0.37
N SER A 36 0.92 16.60 -0.12
CA SER A 36 0.20 15.63 -0.93
C SER A 36 0.88 15.45 -2.28
N ALA A 37 1.26 14.22 -2.60
CA ALA A 37 1.89 13.86 -3.86
C ALA A 37 1.39 12.49 -4.37
N PRO A 38 1.24 12.30 -5.70
CA PRO A 38 0.86 11.01 -6.27
C PRO A 38 1.98 9.95 -6.12
N PRO A 39 1.62 8.67 -5.92
CA PRO A 39 2.59 7.59 -5.75
C PRO A 39 3.32 7.26 -7.06
N SER A 40 4.47 6.60 -6.99
CA SER A 40 5.09 6.02 -8.19
C SER A 40 4.27 4.86 -8.75
N PRO A 41 4.36 4.59 -10.08
CA PRO A 41 3.72 3.43 -10.68
C PRO A 41 4.06 2.10 -9.98
N GLN A 42 5.33 1.92 -9.59
CA GLN A 42 5.84 0.72 -8.92
C GLN A 42 5.23 0.57 -7.52
N TYR A 43 5.17 1.64 -6.74
CA TYR A 43 4.59 1.61 -5.39
C TYR A 43 3.09 1.29 -5.45
N LYS A 44 2.35 1.95 -6.36
CA LYS A 44 0.94 1.65 -6.62
C LYS A 44 0.75 0.18 -7.00
N LYS A 45 1.60 -0.37 -7.88
CA LYS A 45 1.52 -1.76 -8.32
C LYS A 45 1.65 -2.75 -7.17
N VAL A 46 2.63 -2.55 -6.29
CA VAL A 46 2.82 -3.41 -5.11
C VAL A 46 1.60 -3.36 -4.18
N ILE A 47 1.03 -2.17 -3.93
CA ILE A 47 -0.21 -2.03 -3.15
C ILE A 47 -1.37 -2.81 -3.78
N CYS A 48 -1.60 -2.65 -5.09
CA CYS A 48 -2.69 -3.34 -5.78
C CYS A 48 -2.50 -4.86 -5.80
N LEU A 49 -1.27 -5.35 -6.00
CA LEU A 49 -0.94 -6.77 -5.94
C LEU A 49 -1.23 -7.35 -4.55
N GLY A 50 -0.78 -6.70 -3.49
CA GLY A 50 -1.04 -7.12 -2.12
C GLY A 50 -2.53 -7.12 -1.77
N ALA A 51 -3.28 -6.12 -2.22
CA ALA A 51 -4.73 -6.05 -2.01
C ALA A 51 -5.48 -7.21 -2.68
N LYS A 52 -5.08 -7.58 -3.91
CA LYS A 52 -5.63 -8.73 -4.63
C LYS A 52 -5.25 -10.04 -3.94
N GLU A 53 -3.97 -10.22 -3.62
CA GLU A 53 -3.43 -11.45 -3.03
C GLU A 53 -4.08 -11.76 -1.67
N ASN A 54 -4.33 -10.74 -0.85
CA ASN A 54 -4.91 -10.89 0.49
C ASN A 54 -6.44 -10.76 0.51
N GLY A 55 -7.09 -10.75 -0.65
CA GLY A 55 -8.55 -10.81 -0.74
C GLY A 55 -9.28 -9.59 -0.16
N LEU A 56 -8.73 -8.37 -0.28
CA LEU A 56 -9.45 -7.17 0.11
C LEU A 56 -10.76 -7.03 -0.72
N PRO A 57 -11.80 -6.36 -0.21
CA PRO A 57 -13.06 -6.22 -0.93
C PRO A 57 -12.87 -5.67 -2.35
N LEU A 58 -13.57 -6.24 -3.34
CA LEU A 58 -13.41 -5.88 -4.75
C LEU A 58 -13.61 -4.38 -5.01
N GLU A 59 -14.58 -3.76 -4.35
CA GLU A 59 -14.81 -2.32 -4.46
C GLU A 59 -13.63 -1.50 -3.92
N TYR A 60 -12.95 -1.97 -2.87
CA TYR A 60 -11.74 -1.33 -2.38
C TYR A 60 -10.56 -1.52 -3.34
N GLN A 61 -10.40 -2.71 -3.92
CA GLN A 61 -9.41 -2.94 -4.98
C GLN A 61 -9.63 -2.02 -6.18
N LYS A 62 -10.88 -1.78 -6.59
CA LYS A 62 -11.21 -0.82 -7.66
C LYS A 62 -10.77 0.61 -7.30
N LYS A 63 -11.00 1.04 -6.05
CA LYS A 63 -10.53 2.35 -5.56
C LYS A 63 -9.01 2.48 -5.63
N LEU A 64 -8.26 1.45 -5.21
CA LEU A 64 -6.79 1.46 -5.31
C LEU A 64 -6.32 1.53 -6.77
N ASN A 65 -6.95 0.77 -7.67
CA ASN A 65 -6.60 0.77 -9.09
C ASN A 65 -6.89 2.12 -9.77
N ALA A 66 -7.87 2.87 -9.29
CA ALA A 66 -8.25 4.18 -9.82
C ALA A 66 -7.30 5.34 -9.42
N ILE A 67 -6.39 5.13 -8.45
CA ILE A 67 -5.43 6.17 -8.03
C ILE A 67 -4.50 6.52 -9.20
N GLU A 68 -4.41 7.78 -9.59
CA GLU A 68 -3.46 8.21 -10.62
C GLU A 68 -2.02 8.24 -10.06
N PRO A 69 -1.07 7.49 -10.65
CA PRO A 69 0.33 7.57 -10.26
C PRO A 69 1.03 8.77 -10.91
N ASN A 70 2.20 9.13 -10.41
CA ASN A 70 3.12 10.03 -11.10
C ASN A 70 3.76 9.35 -12.33
N ASP A 71 4.60 10.10 -13.04
CA ASP A 71 5.27 9.67 -14.27
C ASP A 71 6.66 9.07 -14.07
N TYR A 72 7.01 8.68 -12.83
CA TYR A 72 8.32 8.12 -12.52
C TYR A 72 8.58 6.82 -13.31
N LYS A 73 9.67 6.82 -14.07
CA LYS A 73 10.16 5.69 -14.89
C LYS A 73 11.57 5.25 -14.53
N GLY A 74 12.09 5.74 -13.40
CA GLY A 74 13.44 5.40 -12.94
C GLY A 74 13.53 3.99 -12.35
N GLU A 75 14.76 3.58 -12.09
CA GLU A 75 15.06 2.29 -11.48
C GLU A 75 14.62 2.23 -10.01
N VAL A 76 14.04 1.11 -9.62
CA VAL A 76 13.83 0.74 -8.22
C VAL A 76 14.71 -0.45 -7.87
N SER A 77 14.80 -0.81 -6.59
CA SER A 77 15.58 -1.98 -6.17
C SER A 77 15.15 -3.25 -6.90
N GLU A 78 16.11 -4.13 -7.22
CA GLU A 78 15.86 -5.41 -7.89
C GLU A 78 14.78 -6.27 -7.20
N GLU A 79 14.69 -6.18 -5.87
CA GLU A 79 13.67 -6.88 -5.09
C GLU A 79 12.25 -6.47 -5.50
N ILE A 80 11.97 -5.16 -5.61
CA ILE A 80 10.68 -4.62 -6.03
C ILE A 80 10.37 -5.03 -7.47
N GLU A 81 11.35 -4.94 -8.37
CA GLU A 81 11.20 -5.38 -9.76
C GLU A 81 10.82 -6.87 -9.84
N ASN A 82 11.47 -7.72 -9.05
CA ASN A 82 11.19 -9.14 -9.01
C ASN A 82 9.80 -9.46 -8.45
N ILE A 83 9.34 -8.72 -7.43
CA ILE A 83 7.99 -8.85 -6.87
C ILE A 83 6.95 -8.49 -7.94
N ILE A 84 7.14 -7.37 -8.64
CA ILE A 84 6.21 -6.92 -9.69
C ILE A 84 6.13 -7.96 -10.81
N LYS A 85 7.26 -8.41 -11.34
CA LYS A 85 7.32 -9.43 -12.39
C LYS A 85 6.61 -10.72 -11.99
N LYS A 86 6.84 -11.22 -10.76
CA LYS A 86 6.16 -12.43 -10.24
C LYS A 86 4.66 -12.23 -10.03
N GLY A 87 4.23 -11.03 -9.63
CA GLY A 87 2.82 -10.70 -9.46
C GLY A 87 2.06 -10.67 -10.78
N GLU A 88 2.72 -10.28 -11.87
CA GLU A 88 2.13 -10.24 -13.21
C GLU A 88 1.98 -11.63 -13.82
N THR A 89 2.96 -12.52 -13.65
CA THR A 89 2.88 -13.89 -14.20
C THR A 89 1.79 -14.74 -13.55
N LYS A 90 1.44 -14.49 -12.28
CA LYS A 90 0.35 -15.18 -11.56
C LYS A 90 -1.06 -14.70 -11.97
N ALA A 91 -1.17 -13.62 -12.74
CA ALA A 91 -2.45 -13.06 -13.16
C ALA A 91 -2.95 -13.61 -14.51
N HIS A 92 -2.24 -14.58 -15.10
CA HIS A 92 -2.58 -15.26 -16.35
C HIS A 92 -2.92 -16.73 -16.13
#